data_AF-B6Z5U9-F1
#
_entry.id   AF-B6Z5U9-F1
#
_cell.length_a   1.000
_cell.length_b   1.000
_cell.length_c   1.000
_cell.angle_alpha   90.00
_cell.angle_beta   90.00
_cell.angle_gamma   90.00
#
_symmetry.space_group_name_H-M   'P 1'
#
loop_
_entity.id
_entity.type
_entity.pdbx_description
1 polymer ?
#
loop_
_entity_poly.entity_id
_entity_poly.type
_entity_poly.pdbx_seq_one_letter_code
_entity_poly.pdbx_strand_id
1 'polypeptide(L)'
;MKFTLFVFSSFILVLLFYNLVYFLFFRFEGFNIWSPFECGFNNNFFGNNPMSYQFFVIGVLFLIFDVEIALIIPFSVEKWIDKNMNSMIIFLLILIFGVAYEWKSGKIQWLK
;
A
#
# COMPACT_ATOMS: atom_id res chain seq x y z
N MET A 1 16.10 8.29 22.94
CA MET A 1 15.16 8.51 24.06
C MET A 1 13.97 9.40 23.71
N LYS A 2 14.15 10.57 23.08
CA LYS A 2 13.02 11.43 22.66
C LYS A 2 12.13 10.79 21.58
N PHE A 3 12.73 10.17 20.56
CA PHE A 3 11.99 9.48 19.49
C PHE A 3 11.19 8.28 20.01
N THR A 4 11.80 7.45 20.87
CA THR A 4 11.12 6.31 21.48
C THR A 4 9.93 6.75 22.33
N LEU A 5 10.09 7.82 23.13
CA LEU A 5 8.99 8.38 23.93
C LEU A 5 7.83 8.89 23.05
N PHE A 6 8.14 9.52 21.91
CA PHE A 6 7.12 9.97 20.96
C PHE A 6 6.31 8.80 20.38
N VAL A 7 7.00 7.74 19.95
CA VAL A 7 6.34 6.53 19.42
C VAL A 7 5.44 5.89 20.47
N PHE A 8 5.94 5.70 21.70
CA PHE A 8 5.12 5.14 22.79
C PHE A 8 3.90 6.02 23.12
N SER A 9 4.07 7.35 23.17
CA SER A 9 2.95 8.27 23.42
C SER A 9 1.88 8.20 22.32
N SER A 10 2.28 8.10 21.05
CA SER A 10 1.33 7.97 19.94
C SER A 10 0.51 6.68 20.00
N PHE A 11 1.14 5.56 20.37
CA PHE A 11 0.48 4.28 20.50
C PHE A 11 -0.56 4.27 21.64
N ILE A 12 -0.20 4.88 22.78
CA ILE A 12 -1.11 5.03 23.93
C ILE A 12 -2.35 5.86 23.54
N LEU A 13 -2.15 6.95 22.78
CA LEU A 13 -3.25 7.78 22.29
C LEU A 13 -4.23 7.00 21.40
N VAL A 14 -3.73 6.19 20.48
CA VAL A 14 -4.57 5.36 19.60
C VAL A 14 -5.38 4.34 20.41
N LEU A 15 -4.77 3.70 21.41
CA LEU A 15 -5.47 2.75 22.28
C LEU A 15 -6.55 3.43 23.14
N LEU A 16 -6.27 4.61 23.69
CA LEU A 16 -7.26 5.38 24.45
C LEU A 16 -8.45 5.78 23.58
N PHE A 17 -8.18 6.24 22.35
CA PHE A 17 -9.23 6.60 21.41
C PHE A 17 -10.09 5.39 21.03
N TYR A 18 -9.48 4.24 20.74
CA TYR A 18 -10.19 2.99 20.47
C TYR A 18 -11.12 2.58 21.62
N ASN A 19 -10.63 2.59 22.86
CA ASN A 19 -11.43 2.23 24.03
C ASN A 19 -12.57 3.22 24.29
N LEU A 20 -12.36 4.52 24.06
CA LEU A 20 -13.42 5.53 24.13
C LEU A 20 -14.52 5.27 23.11
N VAL A 21 -14.15 5.02 21.84
CA VAL A 21 -15.12 4.69 20.79
C VAL A 21 -15.87 3.41 21.13
N TYR A 22 -15.17 2.37 21.58
CA TYR A 22 -15.78 1.11 22.00
C TYR A 22 -16.77 1.31 23.17
N PHE A 23 -16.40 2.08 24.19
CA PHE A 23 -17.27 2.37 25.34
C PHE A 23 -18.52 3.15 24.94
N LEU A 24 -18.38 4.14 24.04
CA LEU A 24 -19.51 4.89 23.52
C LEU A 24 -20.43 3.99 22.67
N PHE A 25 -19.86 3.10 21.86
CA PHE A 25 -20.62 2.22 20.97
C PHE A 25 -21.33 1.08 21.71
N PHE A 26 -20.73 0.54 22.78
CA PHE A 26 -21.35 -0.48 23.64
C PHE A 26 -22.70 0.00 24.23
N ARG A 27 -22.92 1.31 24.31
CA ARG A 27 -24.15 1.90 24.83
C ARG A 27 -25.31 1.89 23.81
N PHE A 28 -25.05 1.62 22.54
CA PHE A 28 -26.03 1.59 21.46
C PHE A 28 -26.21 0.15 20.93
N GLU A 29 -26.96 -0.69 21.65
CA GLU A 29 -27.34 -2.01 21.15
C GLU A 29 -28.63 -1.94 20.34
N GLY A 30 -28.50 -2.00 19.02
CA GLY A 30 -29.61 -2.19 18.07
C GLY A 30 -29.37 -3.43 17.22
N PHE A 31 -30.39 -4.27 17.06
CA PHE A 31 -30.29 -5.58 16.37
C PHE A 31 -29.71 -5.51 14.95
N ASN A 32 -29.94 -4.39 14.24
CA ASN A 32 -29.52 -4.21 12.84
C ASN A 32 -28.13 -3.59 12.68
N ILE A 33 -27.42 -3.27 13.77
CA ILE A 33 -26.07 -2.68 13.73
C ILE A 33 -25.03 -3.73 13.31
N TRP A 34 -25.27 -5.00 13.64
CA TRP A 34 -24.33 -6.09 13.42
C TRP A 34 -24.54 -6.83 12.08
N SER A 35 -25.62 -6.52 11.36
CA SER A 35 -25.87 -7.07 10.02
C SER A 35 -25.20 -6.22 8.94
N PRO A 36 -24.58 -6.84 7.91
CA PRO A 36 -24.02 -6.08 6.80
C PRO A 36 -25.12 -5.26 6.12
N PHE A 37 -24.84 -3.98 5.86
CA PHE A 37 -25.73 -3.08 5.12
C PHE A 37 -25.68 -3.40 3.63
N GLU A 38 -26.27 -4.53 3.25
CA GLU A 38 -26.55 -4.87 1.87
C GLU A 38 -28.06 -4.79 1.70
N CYS A 39 -28.52 -4.03 0.72
CA CYS A 39 -29.94 -3.77 0.48
C CYS A 39 -30.76 -5.08 0.39
N GLY A 40 -31.27 -5.62 1.49
CA GLY A 40 -32.28 -6.69 1.55
C GLY A 40 -31.97 -8.03 0.87
N PHE A 41 -30.78 -8.22 0.28
CA PHE A 41 -30.41 -9.44 -0.43
C PHE A 41 -29.51 -10.31 0.45
N ASN A 42 -29.94 -11.56 0.69
CA ASN A 42 -29.10 -12.55 1.35
C ASN A 42 -27.89 -12.86 0.46
N ASN A 43 -26.70 -12.68 1.02
CA ASN A 43 -25.42 -12.95 0.36
C ASN A 43 -25.29 -14.46 0.08
N ASN A 44 -25.74 -14.90 -1.09
CA ASN A 44 -25.35 -16.19 -1.68
C ASN A 44 -24.01 -16.09 -2.44
N PHE A 45 -23.21 -15.07 -2.16
CA PHE A 45 -21.85 -14.96 -2.66
C PHE A 45 -20.91 -15.52 -1.60
N PHE A 46 -20.53 -16.79 -1.78
CA PHE A 46 -19.31 -17.30 -1.17
C PHE A 46 -18.20 -16.27 -1.46
N GLY A 47 -17.59 -15.73 -0.40
CA GLY A 47 -16.66 -14.58 -0.38
C GLY A 47 -15.33 -14.78 -1.10
N ASN A 48 -15.32 -15.59 -2.16
CA ASN A 48 -14.20 -15.84 -3.05
C ASN A 48 -14.48 -15.19 -4.40
N ASN A 49 -14.75 -13.88 -4.43
CA ASN A 49 -14.64 -13.18 -5.69
C ASN A 49 -13.16 -13.21 -6.09
N PRO A 50 -12.79 -13.80 -7.23
CA PRO A 50 -11.39 -13.84 -7.64
C PRO A 50 -10.90 -12.40 -7.79
N MET A 51 -9.83 -12.07 -7.08
CA MET A 51 -9.12 -10.80 -7.25
C MET A 51 -8.83 -10.58 -8.74
N SER A 52 -9.07 -9.36 -9.22
CA SER A 52 -8.78 -9.07 -10.62
C SER A 52 -7.27 -9.19 -10.86
N TYR A 53 -6.92 -9.80 -12.00
CA TYR A 53 -5.53 -9.94 -12.43
C TYR A 53 -4.78 -8.60 -12.49
N GLN A 54 -5.50 -7.50 -12.76
CA GLN A 54 -4.92 -6.16 -12.82
C GLN A 54 -4.39 -5.70 -11.46
N PHE A 55 -5.13 -5.95 -10.37
CA PHE A 55 -4.66 -5.63 -9.01
C PHE A 55 -3.39 -6.39 -8.65
N PHE A 56 -3.30 -7.66 -9.07
CA PHE A 56 -2.11 -8.47 -8.86
C PHE A 56 -0.88 -7.91 -9.60
N VAL A 57 -1.03 -7.54 -10.88
CA VAL A 57 0.07 -6.95 -11.67
C VAL A 57 0.55 -5.63 -11.08
N ILE A 58 -0.37 -4.77 -10.61
CA ILE A 58 0.00 -3.52 -9.93
C ILE A 58 0.78 -3.80 -8.64
N GLY A 59 0.38 -4.82 -7.87
CA GLY A 59 1.10 -5.22 -6.66
C GLY A 59 2.52 -5.72 -6.94
N VAL A 60 2.70 -6.54 -7.99
CA VAL A 60 4.03 -7.02 -8.40
C VAL A 60 4.90 -5.86 -8.91
N LEU A 61 4.34 -4.95 -9.71
CA LEU A 61 5.05 -3.75 -10.16
C LEU A 61 5.49 -2.87 -8.99
N PHE A 62 4.63 -2.66 -8.00
CA PHE A 62 4.97 -1.91 -6.79
C PHE A 62 6.14 -2.56 -6.04
N LEU A 63 6.14 -3.88 -5.88
CA LEU A 63 7.21 -4.61 -5.20
C LEU A 63 8.55 -4.43 -5.94
N ILE A 64 8.55 -4.55 -7.26
CA ILE A 64 9.76 -4.36 -8.08
C ILE A 64 10.29 -2.93 -7.93
N PHE A 65 9.44 -1.91 -8.06
CA PHE A 65 9.85 -0.51 -7.91
C PHE A 65 10.35 -0.18 -6.50
N ASP A 66 9.78 -0.79 -5.45
CA ASP A 66 10.24 -0.59 -4.07
C ASP A 66 11.67 -1.11 -3.88
N VAL A 67 11.98 -2.29 -4.42
CA VAL A 67 13.35 -2.85 -4.41
C VAL A 67 14.31 -1.97 -5.21
N GLU A 68 13.89 -1.46 -6.37
CA GLU A 68 14.74 -0.60 -7.21
C GLU A 68 15.00 0.76 -6.55
N ILE A 69 14.02 1.36 -5.86
CA ILE A 69 14.21 2.59 -5.09
C ILE A 69 15.16 2.34 -3.91
N ALA A 70 15.04 1.21 -3.22
CA ALA A 70 15.95 0.83 -2.14
C ALA A 70 17.41 0.76 -2.63
N LEU A 71 17.64 0.35 -3.88
CA LEU A 71 18.96 0.35 -4.51
C LEU A 71 19.45 1.76 -4.91
N ILE A 72 18.56 2.71 -5.21
CA ILE A 72 18.94 4.09 -5.58
C ILE A 72 19.39 4.91 -4.36
N ILE A 73 18.76 4.71 -3.20
CA ILE A 73 19.05 5.46 -1.96
C ILE A 73 20.55 5.54 -1.61
N PRO A 74 21.33 4.43 -1.56
CA PRO A 74 22.74 4.50 -1.19
C PRO A 74 23.57 5.34 -2.16
N PHE A 75 23.26 5.32 -3.47
CA PHE A 75 23.95 6.16 -4.45
C PHE A 75 23.66 7.66 -4.29
N SER A 76 22.52 8.04 -3.71
CA SER A 76 22.19 9.45 -3.43
C SER A 76 22.90 9.98 -2.19
N VAL A 77 23.18 9.13 -1.21
CA VAL A 77 23.75 9.51 0.08
C VAL A 77 25.27 9.50 0.04
N GLU A 78 25.87 8.56 -0.71
CA GLU A 78 27.31 8.49 -0.84
C GLU A 78 27.84 9.40 -1.96
N LYS A 79 29.01 10.03 -1.78
CA LYS A 79 29.71 10.83 -2.82
C LYS A 79 30.30 9.95 -3.96
N TRP A 80 29.65 8.83 -4.28
CA TRP A 80 30.04 7.90 -5.36
C TRP A 80 29.49 8.31 -6.72
N ILE A 81 28.70 9.39 -6.76
CA ILE A 81 28.11 9.96 -7.98
C ILE A 81 29.16 10.07 -9.08
N ASP A 82 30.31 10.70 -8.82
CA ASP A 82 31.30 10.99 -9.87
C ASP A 82 31.89 9.75 -10.57
N LYS A 83 31.98 8.60 -9.87
CA LYS A 83 32.56 7.37 -10.45
C LYS A 83 31.51 6.44 -11.06
N ASN A 84 30.28 6.49 -10.56
CA ASN A 84 29.21 5.55 -10.92
C ASN A 84 27.99 6.23 -11.57
N MET A 85 28.10 7.48 -12.04
CA MET A 85 27.01 8.18 -12.73
C MET A 85 26.47 7.39 -13.93
N ASN A 86 27.35 6.79 -14.74
CA ASN A 86 26.93 6.06 -15.94
C ASN A 86 26.08 4.83 -15.59
N SER A 87 26.44 4.08 -14.56
CA SER A 87 25.63 2.94 -14.11
C SER A 87 24.26 3.38 -13.57
N MET A 88 24.19 4.52 -12.87
CA MET A 88 22.92 5.07 -12.39
C MET A 88 22.00 5.50 -13.53
N ILE A 89 22.56 6.14 -14.57
CA ILE A 89 21.79 6.54 -15.76
C ILE A 89 21.25 5.31 -16.50
N ILE A 90 22.09 4.27 -16.68
CA ILE A 90 21.66 3.02 -17.32
C ILE A 90 20.56 2.34 -16.49
N PHE A 91 20.70 2.31 -15.16
CA PHE A 91 19.70 1.76 -14.25
C PHE A 91 18.35 2.50 -14.35
N LEU A 92 18.38 3.84 -14.37
CA LEU A 92 17.19 4.67 -14.57
C LEU A 92 16.54 4.49 -15.95
N LEU A 93 17.34 4.26 -17.00
CA LEU A 93 16.80 3.96 -18.32
C LEU A 93 16.06 2.61 -18.33
N ILE A 94 16.64 1.58 -17.71
CA ILE A 94 16.00 0.25 -17.60
C ILE A 94 14.65 0.38 -16.88
N LEU A 95 14.60 1.15 -15.78
CA LEU A 95 13.37 1.48 -15.05
C LEU A 95 12.29 2.06 -15.97
N ILE A 96 12.63 3.13 -16.70
CA ILE A 96 11.69 3.82 -17.60
C ILE A 96 11.19 2.87 -18.71
N PHE A 97 12.10 2.08 -19.29
CA PHE A 97 11.75 1.12 -20.33
C PHE A 97 10.85 -0.02 -19.80
N GLY A 98 11.09 -0.52 -18.59
CA GLY A 98 10.27 -1.53 -17.94
C GLY A 98 8.83 -1.06 -17.74
N VAL A 99 8.64 0.14 -17.19
CA VAL A 99 7.32 0.78 -17.05
C VAL A 99 6.65 0.95 -18.41
N ALA A 100 7.38 1.49 -19.39
CA ALA A 100 6.84 1.77 -20.72
C ALA A 100 6.37 0.50 -21.44
N TYR A 101 7.10 -0.61 -21.27
CA TYR A 101 6.74 -1.90 -21.82
C TYR A 101 5.43 -2.43 -21.22
N GLU A 102 5.31 -2.41 -19.90
CA GLU A 102 4.11 -2.86 -19.19
C GLU A 102 2.91 -1.95 -19.46
N TRP A 103 3.11 -0.64 -19.62
CA TRP A 103 2.07 0.28 -20.06
C TRP A 103 1.56 -0.07 -21.46
N LYS A 104 2.47 -0.25 -22.43
CA LYS A 104 2.10 -0.60 -23.81
C LYS A 104 1.35 -1.93 -23.90
N SER A 105 1.64 -2.87 -22.99
CA SER A 105 0.94 -4.16 -22.90
C SER A 105 -0.51 -4.06 -22.43
N GLY A 106 -0.97 -2.88 -21.97
CA GLY A 106 -2.36 -2.64 -21.56
C GLY A 106 -2.73 -3.24 -20.20
N LYS A 107 -1.81 -3.93 -19.51
CA LYS A 107 -2.09 -4.55 -18.21
C LYS A 107 -2.31 -3.54 -17.08
N ILE A 108 -1.80 -2.31 -17.25
CA ILE A 108 -1.96 -1.19 -16.31
C ILE A 108 -3.18 -0.33 -16.69
N GLN A 109 -3.76 -0.50 -17.88
CA GLN A 109 -4.95 0.26 -18.27
C GLN A 109 -6.17 -0.28 -17.54
N TRP A 110 -6.79 0.60 -16.78
CA TRP A 110 -8.10 0.38 -16.23
C TRP A 110 -9.10 0.52 -17.38
N LEU A 111 -9.84 -0.55 -17.65
CA LEU A 111 -11.07 -0.43 -18.43
C LEU A 111 -12.01 0.46 -17.63
N LYS A 112 -12.57 1.46 -18.31
CA LYS A 112 -13.51 2.42 -17.74
C LYS A 112 -14.86 1.77 -17.53
#